data_AF-A0A1Y2WJX3-F1
#
_entry.id   AF-A0A1Y2WJX3-F1
#
_cell.length_a   1.000
_cell.length_b   1.000
_cell.length_c   1.000
_cell.angle_alpha   90.00
_cell.angle_beta   90.00
_cell.angle_gamma   90.00
#
_symmetry.space_group_name_H-M   'P 1'
#
loop_
_entity.id
_entity.type
_entity.pdbx_description
1 polymer ?
#
loop_
_entity_poly.entity_id
_entity_poly.type
_entity_poly.pdbx_seq_one_letter_code
_entity_poly.pdbx_strand_id
1 'polypeptide(L)'
;MATAQDSRVKIQVGSAEHLVDTKKIPYFESFLSFQQKSGQSTASVPVHGDIPFFDIINYGVSKGYRQFFRRMPTQLSDYHTLCESLEFLAIDILAGRKLPDIVRDFRKAKSDYDPQERREIKGNKNLARDSAFKLLYMFLLGEFQSDARDSNAAYNATLFVVSHRGIFKHKTRKMVREAFEERFVVSEKQKNNLNMWPVAESGTWEADDVTTEEEDTDMDFDSDWS
;
A
#
# COMPACT_ATOMS: atom_id res chain seq x y z
N MET A 1 17.10 -32.41 8.32
CA MET A 1 16.27 -31.49 7.53
C MET A 1 15.07 -31.10 8.38
N ALA A 2 15.07 -29.90 8.95
CA ALA A 2 13.91 -29.40 9.70
C ALA A 2 12.80 -29.08 8.69
N THR A 3 11.64 -29.72 8.83
CA THR A 3 10.44 -29.36 8.10
C THR A 3 10.13 -27.89 8.41
N ALA A 4 9.94 -27.07 7.38
CA ALA A 4 9.53 -25.68 7.55
C ALA A 4 8.20 -25.68 8.32
N GLN A 5 8.25 -25.26 9.57
CA GLN A 5 7.07 -25.13 10.41
C GLN A 5 6.15 -24.11 9.73
N ASP A 6 4.93 -24.53 9.39
CA ASP A 6 3.94 -23.69 8.73
C ASP A 6 3.67 -22.48 9.62
N SER A 7 3.97 -21.27 9.13
CA SER A 7 3.76 -20.03 9.88
C SER A 7 2.29 -19.60 9.88
N ARG A 8 1.42 -20.34 9.20
CA ARG A 8 0.00 -20.04 9.11
C ARG A 8 -0.78 -20.69 10.23
N VAL A 9 -1.51 -19.89 10.99
CA VAL A 9 -2.32 -20.32 12.13
C VAL A 9 -3.73 -19.80 11.96
N LYS A 10 -4.73 -20.62 12.32
CA LYS A 10 -6.12 -20.17 12.40
C LYS A 10 -6.32 -19.39 13.69
N ILE A 11 -6.84 -18.17 13.58
CA ILE A 11 -7.11 -17.29 14.72
C ILE A 11 -8.50 -16.67 14.49
N GLN A 12 -9.31 -16.66 15.53
CA GLN A 12 -10.56 -15.90 15.54
C GLN A 12 -10.26 -14.46 15.94
N VAL A 13 -10.58 -13.50 15.07
CA VAL A 13 -10.44 -12.06 15.34
C VAL A 13 -11.83 -11.46 15.27
N GLY A 14 -12.31 -10.95 16.41
CA GLY A 14 -13.70 -10.54 16.55
C GLY A 14 -14.67 -11.71 16.29
N SER A 15 -15.48 -11.58 15.25
CA SER A 15 -16.52 -12.57 14.90
C SER A 15 -16.11 -13.57 13.81
N ALA A 16 -14.93 -13.41 13.19
CA ALA A 16 -14.51 -14.22 12.05
C ALA A 16 -13.21 -14.99 12.30
N GLU A 17 -13.10 -16.18 11.70
CA GLU A 17 -11.87 -16.95 11.67
C GLU A 17 -11.00 -16.55 10.47
N HIS A 18 -9.71 -16.37 10.70
CA HIS A 18 -8.74 -16.02 9.69
C HIS A 18 -7.56 -16.99 9.72
N LEU A 19 -7.01 -17.28 8.54
CA LEU A 19 -5.70 -17.91 8.42
C LEU A 19 -4.63 -16.81 8.39
N VAL A 20 -3.82 -16.73 9.44
CA VAL A 20 -2.86 -15.65 9.69
C VAL A 20 -1.44 -16.17 9.55
N ASP A 21 -0.62 -15.50 8.74
CA ASP A 21 0.82 -15.78 8.64
C ASP A 21 1.58 -15.01 9.73
N THR A 22 1.96 -15.70 10.80
CA THR A 22 2.57 -15.08 12.00
C THR A 22 3.92 -14.44 11.72
N LYS A 23 4.62 -14.87 10.67
CA LYS A 23 5.88 -14.24 10.24
C LYS A 23 5.67 -12.89 9.57
N LYS A 24 4.51 -12.69 8.94
CA LYS A 24 4.16 -11.42 8.30
C LYS A 24 3.38 -10.49 9.23
N ILE A 25 2.77 -11.04 10.28
CA ILE A 25 2.04 -10.29 11.30
C ILE A 25 2.61 -10.68 12.69
N PRO A 26 3.76 -10.09 13.08
CA PRO A 26 4.53 -10.51 14.26
C PRO A 26 3.77 -10.39 15.59
N TYR A 27 2.79 -9.48 15.66
CA TYR A 27 1.89 -9.38 16.81
C TYR A 27 1.28 -10.74 17.18
N PHE A 28 0.80 -11.52 16.19
CA PHE A 28 0.15 -12.80 16.47
C PHE A 28 1.14 -13.88 16.94
N GLU A 29 2.40 -13.82 16.56
CA GLU A 29 3.43 -14.69 17.14
C GLU A 29 3.56 -14.45 18.65
N SER A 30 3.64 -13.17 19.04
CA SER A 30 3.74 -12.77 20.45
C SER A 30 2.48 -13.11 21.24
N PHE A 31 1.30 -12.85 20.65
CA PHE A 31 0.00 -13.16 21.22
C PHE A 31 -0.16 -14.66 21.50
N LEU A 32 0.17 -15.51 20.53
CA LEU A 32 0.08 -16.97 20.69
C LEU A 32 1.06 -17.47 21.76
N SER A 33 2.29 -16.94 21.78
CA SER A 33 3.27 -17.28 22.82
C SER A 33 2.77 -16.92 24.22
N PHE A 34 2.13 -15.76 24.36
CA PHE A 34 1.55 -15.31 25.62
C PHE A 34 0.39 -16.20 26.08
N GLN A 35 -0.55 -16.53 25.19
CA GLN A 35 -1.68 -17.42 25.51
C GLN A 35 -1.21 -18.82 25.95
N GLN A 36 -0.18 -19.36 25.27
CA GLN A 36 0.39 -20.66 25.63
C GLN A 36 1.02 -20.63 27.04
N LYS A 37 1.77 -19.57 27.37
CA LYS A 37 2.47 -19.44 28.66
C LYS A 37 1.54 -19.09 29.83
N SER A 38 0.44 -18.40 29.57
CA SER A 38 -0.52 -17.98 30.59
C SER A 38 -1.55 -19.05 30.97
N GLY A 39 -1.55 -20.21 30.28
CA GLY A 39 -2.54 -21.26 30.49
C GLY A 39 -3.95 -20.91 30.00
N GLN A 40 -4.11 -19.78 29.28
CA GLN A 40 -5.38 -19.36 28.65
C GLN A 40 -5.71 -20.14 27.37
N SER A 41 -4.87 -21.11 26.99
CA SER A 41 -5.06 -21.98 25.83
C SER A 41 -6.09 -23.09 26.10
N THR A 42 -7.33 -22.73 26.44
CA THR A 42 -8.43 -23.69 26.63
C THR A 42 -9.30 -23.87 25.38
N ALA A 43 -9.25 -22.93 24.43
CA ALA A 43 -9.97 -23.00 23.17
C ALA A 43 -9.17 -23.74 22.08
N SER A 44 -9.86 -24.45 21.20
CA SER A 44 -9.25 -25.12 20.03
C SER A 44 -8.70 -24.13 18.99
N VAL A 45 -9.24 -22.91 18.98
CA VAL A 45 -8.81 -21.80 18.13
C VAL A 45 -8.53 -20.59 19.03
N PRO A 46 -7.33 -19.97 18.95
CA PRO A 46 -7.01 -18.72 19.63
C PRO A 46 -8.01 -17.62 19.28
N VAL A 47 -8.55 -16.93 20.30
CA VAL A 47 -9.52 -15.84 20.13
C VAL A 47 -8.89 -14.51 20.54
N HIS A 48 -8.93 -13.54 19.63
CA HIS A 48 -8.53 -12.15 19.83
C HIS A 48 -9.73 -11.22 19.66
N GLY A 49 -9.69 -10.05 20.33
CA GLY A 49 -10.67 -8.99 20.13
C GLY A 49 -10.70 -8.48 18.68
N ASP A 50 -11.70 -7.68 18.35
CA ASP A 50 -11.78 -7.11 17.00
C ASP A 50 -10.60 -6.16 16.71
N ILE A 51 -10.17 -6.12 15.45
CA ILE A 51 -9.11 -5.23 14.98
C ILE A 51 -9.65 -4.54 13.71
N PRO A 52 -9.65 -3.20 13.65
CA PRO A 52 -10.15 -2.48 12.47
C PRO A 52 -9.48 -2.95 11.18
N PHE A 53 -10.30 -3.20 10.15
CA PHE A 53 -9.87 -3.60 8.80
C PHE A 53 -9.01 -4.88 8.75
N PHE A 54 -9.09 -5.76 9.75
CA PHE A 54 -8.19 -6.90 9.85
C PHE A 54 -8.25 -7.86 8.66
N ASP A 55 -9.44 -8.10 8.12
CA ASP A 55 -9.65 -8.92 6.93
C ASP A 55 -8.91 -8.35 5.71
N ILE A 56 -8.97 -7.03 5.53
CA ILE A 56 -8.26 -6.28 4.48
C ILE A 56 -6.75 -6.34 4.73
N ILE A 57 -6.30 -6.12 5.98
CA ILE A 57 -4.89 -6.18 6.38
C ILE A 57 -4.31 -7.56 6.05
N ASN A 58 -4.94 -8.63 6.54
CA ASN A 58 -4.48 -10.00 6.36
C ASN A 58 -4.39 -10.37 4.87
N TYR A 59 -5.37 -9.92 4.06
CA TYR A 59 -5.35 -10.10 2.62
C TYR A 59 -4.22 -9.31 1.94
N GLY A 60 -4.05 -8.02 2.25
CA GLY A 60 -3.04 -7.17 1.61
C GLY A 60 -1.61 -7.55 1.99
N VAL A 61 -1.35 -8.02 3.21
CA VAL A 61 -0.06 -8.59 3.62
C VAL A 61 0.28 -9.86 2.83
N SER A 62 -0.74 -10.62 2.43
CA SER A 62 -0.59 -11.85 1.67
C SER A 62 -0.44 -11.60 0.16
N LYS A 63 -1.17 -10.62 -0.39
CA LYS A 63 -1.33 -10.40 -1.85
C LYS A 63 -0.68 -9.11 -2.38
N GLY A 64 -0.21 -8.24 -1.49
CA GLY A 64 0.45 -6.96 -1.77
C GLY A 64 -0.37 -5.74 -1.33
N TYR A 65 0.32 -4.68 -0.94
CA TYR A 65 -0.28 -3.49 -0.29
C TYR A 65 -1.18 -2.65 -1.20
N ARG A 66 -1.08 -2.80 -2.53
CA ARG A 66 -2.04 -2.20 -3.47
C ARG A 66 -3.49 -2.60 -3.19
N GLN A 67 -3.70 -3.75 -2.55
CA GLN A 67 -5.02 -4.24 -2.18
C GLN A 67 -5.71 -3.34 -1.15
N PHE A 68 -4.95 -2.60 -0.33
CA PHE A 68 -5.51 -1.63 0.59
C PHE A 68 -6.24 -0.53 -0.17
N PHE A 69 -5.66 0.02 -1.26
CA PHE A 69 -6.36 1.00 -2.09
C PHE A 69 -7.63 0.45 -2.75
N ARG A 70 -7.62 -0.82 -3.15
CA ARG A 70 -8.77 -1.44 -3.84
C ARG A 70 -9.93 -1.71 -2.89
N ARG A 71 -9.62 -2.17 -1.68
CA ARG A 71 -10.61 -2.69 -0.72
C ARG A 71 -11.04 -1.69 0.34
N MET A 72 -10.24 -0.67 0.61
CA MET A 72 -10.60 0.36 1.58
C MET A 72 -11.59 1.36 0.97
N PRO A 73 -12.46 1.97 1.81
CA PRO A 73 -13.18 3.16 1.42
C PRO A 73 -12.22 4.28 1.04
N THR A 74 -12.69 5.23 0.23
CA THR A 74 -11.84 6.31 -0.30
C THR A 74 -11.95 7.56 0.57
N GLN A 75 -11.59 7.41 1.85
CA GLN A 75 -11.59 8.47 2.87
C GLN A 75 -10.29 8.42 3.66
N LEU A 76 -9.60 9.55 3.81
CA LEU A 76 -8.29 9.60 4.47
C LEU A 76 -8.32 9.12 5.93
N SER A 77 -9.41 9.38 6.66
CA SER A 77 -9.60 8.90 8.04
C SER A 77 -9.53 7.38 8.18
N ASP A 78 -10.07 6.64 7.20
CA ASP A 78 -10.02 5.19 7.20
C ASP A 78 -8.58 4.68 7.00
N TYR A 79 -7.75 5.43 6.25
CA TYR A 79 -6.34 5.12 6.08
C TYR A 79 -5.50 5.42 7.32
N HIS A 80 -5.86 6.43 8.11
CA HIS A 80 -5.25 6.65 9.44
C HIS A 80 -5.48 5.44 10.33
N THR A 81 -6.73 5.02 10.52
CA THR A 81 -7.07 3.84 11.33
C THR A 81 -6.44 2.56 10.78
N LEU A 82 -6.35 2.40 9.45
CA LEU A 82 -5.61 1.30 8.83
C LEU A 82 -4.13 1.33 9.22
N CYS A 83 -3.46 2.48 9.12
CA CYS A 83 -2.04 2.60 9.43
C CYS A 83 -1.75 2.36 10.92
N GLU A 84 -2.60 2.87 11.83
CA GLU A 84 -2.54 2.57 13.26
C GLU A 84 -2.70 1.07 13.54
N SER A 85 -3.63 0.40 12.84
CA SER A 85 -3.83 -1.04 12.96
C SER A 85 -2.63 -1.84 12.44
N LEU A 86 -1.98 -1.39 11.36
CA LEU A 86 -0.75 -1.98 10.84
C LEU A 86 0.42 -1.84 11.84
N GLU A 87 0.53 -0.69 12.50
CA GLU A 87 1.53 -0.43 13.54
C GLU A 87 1.28 -1.31 14.79
N PHE A 88 0.02 -1.38 15.27
CA PHE A 88 -0.39 -2.27 16.37
C PHE A 88 -0.03 -3.74 16.08
N LEU A 89 -0.24 -4.17 14.84
CA LEU A 89 0.08 -5.52 14.37
C LEU A 89 1.57 -5.77 14.14
N ALA A 90 2.42 -4.75 14.37
CA ALA A 90 3.87 -4.78 14.18
C ALA A 90 4.30 -5.16 12.75
N ILE A 91 3.53 -4.72 11.74
CA ILE A 91 3.81 -5.02 10.33
C ILE A 91 4.79 -3.98 9.79
N ASP A 92 5.98 -4.43 9.37
CA ASP A 92 6.96 -3.56 8.72
C ASP A 92 6.56 -3.26 7.26
N ILE A 93 5.76 -2.20 7.08
CA ILE A 93 5.30 -1.73 5.77
C ILE A 93 6.46 -1.23 4.91
N LEU A 94 7.40 -0.49 5.51
CA LEU A 94 8.49 0.12 4.77
C LEU A 94 9.55 -0.91 4.41
N ALA A 95 9.79 -1.93 5.24
CA ALA A 95 10.86 -2.92 5.08
C ALA A 95 12.23 -2.24 4.89
N GLY A 96 12.48 -1.20 5.70
CA GLY A 96 13.68 -0.35 5.61
C GLY A 96 13.78 0.55 4.38
N ARG A 97 12.76 0.58 3.50
CA ARG A 97 12.77 1.39 2.27
C ARG A 97 12.52 2.86 2.56
N LYS A 98 13.31 3.73 1.93
CA LYS A 98 13.18 5.18 2.05
C LYS A 98 12.48 5.77 0.82
N LEU A 99 12.13 7.05 0.89
CA LEU A 99 11.49 7.78 -0.21
C LEU A 99 12.22 7.63 -1.56
N PRO A 100 13.56 7.73 -1.66
CA PRO A 100 14.26 7.50 -2.93
C PRO A 100 14.08 6.10 -3.51
N ASP A 101 13.98 5.07 -2.65
CA ASP A 101 13.73 3.70 -3.09
C ASP A 101 12.32 3.56 -3.67
N ILE A 102 11.32 4.15 -2.99
CA ILE A 102 9.93 4.19 -3.44
C ILE A 102 9.82 4.86 -4.82
N VAL A 103 10.47 6.01 -5.00
CA VAL A 103 10.48 6.70 -6.30
C VAL A 103 11.16 5.87 -7.38
N ARG A 104 12.22 5.10 -7.06
CA ARG A 104 12.84 4.16 -7.99
C ARG A 104 11.88 3.05 -8.40
N ASP A 105 11.05 2.56 -7.49
CA ASP A 105 10.05 1.54 -7.81
C ASP A 105 8.94 2.07 -8.73
N PHE A 106 8.56 3.34 -8.60
CA PHE A 106 7.61 3.98 -9.51
C PHE A 106 8.12 3.99 -10.96
N ARG A 107 9.42 4.24 -11.16
CA ARG A 107 10.03 4.24 -12.49
C ARG A 107 10.03 2.85 -13.14
N LYS A 108 10.09 1.79 -12.34
CA LYS A 108 10.02 0.40 -12.82
C LYS A 108 8.64 -0.01 -13.33
N ALA A 109 7.61 0.83 -13.18
CA ALA A 109 6.28 0.55 -13.70
C ALA A 109 6.19 0.66 -15.22
N LYS A 110 7.04 1.49 -15.83
CA LYS A 110 7.09 1.67 -17.28
C LYS A 110 7.82 0.49 -17.92
N SER A 111 7.36 0.06 -19.09
CA SER A 111 8.12 -0.86 -19.92
C SER A 111 9.40 -0.19 -20.39
N ASP A 112 10.44 -0.99 -20.56
CA ASP A 112 11.72 -0.57 -21.14
C ASP A 112 11.98 -1.37 -22.40
N TYR A 113 12.81 -0.86 -23.30
CA TYR A 113 13.19 -1.59 -24.51
C TYR A 113 14.66 -1.96 -24.42
N ASP A 114 14.96 -3.26 -24.50
CA ASP A 114 16.33 -3.76 -24.58
C ASP A 114 16.81 -3.71 -26.04
N PRO A 115 17.72 -2.80 -26.41
CA PRO A 115 18.21 -2.71 -27.78
C PRO A 115 19.15 -3.85 -28.17
N GLN A 116 19.81 -4.50 -27.20
CA GLN A 116 20.69 -5.64 -27.47
C GLN A 116 19.87 -6.90 -27.77
N GLU A 117 18.84 -7.17 -26.97
CA GLU A 117 17.98 -8.35 -27.11
C GLU A 117 16.76 -8.09 -28.00
N ARG A 118 16.58 -6.85 -28.47
CA ARG A 118 15.46 -6.39 -29.33
C ARG A 118 14.10 -6.79 -28.79
N ARG A 119 13.89 -6.62 -27.48
CA ARG A 119 12.64 -6.99 -26.81
C ARG A 119 12.20 -5.95 -25.81
N GLU A 120 10.89 -5.89 -25.62
CA GLU A 120 10.28 -5.11 -24.55
C GLU A 120 10.43 -5.84 -23.20
N ILE A 121 10.93 -5.12 -22.21
CA ILE A 121 10.94 -5.52 -20.81
C ILE A 121 9.68 -4.95 -20.18
N LYS A 122 8.68 -5.81 -19.97
CA LYS A 122 7.39 -5.40 -19.36
C LYS A 122 7.63 -4.75 -18.00
N GLY A 123 7.10 -3.55 -17.83
CA GLY A 123 7.15 -2.82 -16.56
C GLY A 123 6.41 -3.54 -15.42
N ASN A 124 6.85 -3.31 -14.18
CA ASN A 124 6.25 -3.90 -12.99
C ASN A 124 5.29 -2.91 -12.30
N LYS A 125 4.06 -2.82 -12.82
CA LYS A 125 3.00 -1.96 -12.25
C LYS A 125 2.65 -2.36 -10.80
N ASN A 126 2.67 -3.65 -10.46
CA ASN A 126 2.33 -4.11 -9.10
C ASN A 126 3.32 -3.60 -8.05
N LEU A 127 4.62 -3.64 -8.34
CA LEU A 127 5.66 -3.11 -7.45
C LEU A 127 5.47 -1.61 -7.19
N ALA A 128 5.16 -0.83 -8.23
CA ALA A 128 4.90 0.59 -8.09
C ALA A 128 3.61 0.87 -7.31
N ARG A 129 2.53 0.12 -7.57
CA ARG A 129 1.25 0.23 -6.85
C ARG A 129 1.42 -0.12 -5.36
N ASP A 130 2.16 -1.16 -5.02
CA ASP A 130 2.48 -1.50 -3.62
C ASP A 130 3.36 -0.42 -2.96
N SER A 131 4.32 0.14 -3.72
CA SER A 131 5.18 1.23 -3.24
C SER A 131 4.42 2.54 -3.02
N ALA A 132 3.31 2.76 -3.74
CA ALA A 132 2.44 3.92 -3.51
C ALA A 132 1.75 3.84 -2.15
N PHE A 133 1.44 2.63 -1.66
CA PHE A 133 0.91 2.49 -0.30
C PHE A 133 2.00 2.79 0.73
N LYS A 134 3.24 2.34 0.49
CA LYS A 134 4.37 2.70 1.36
C LYS A 134 4.59 4.22 1.43
N LEU A 135 4.39 4.91 0.31
CA LEU A 135 4.44 6.38 0.27
C LEU A 135 3.34 7.00 1.15
N LEU A 136 2.10 6.53 1.01
CA LEU A 136 0.98 6.97 1.85
C LEU A 136 1.27 6.73 3.33
N TYR A 137 1.70 5.51 3.68
CA TYR A 137 2.07 5.16 5.05
C TYR A 137 3.15 6.10 5.62
N MET A 138 4.15 6.44 4.80
CA MET A 138 5.19 7.40 5.17
C MET A 138 4.64 8.82 5.39
N PHE A 139 3.61 9.25 4.66
CA PHE A 139 2.98 10.55 4.90
C PHE A 139 2.18 10.59 6.20
N LEU A 140 1.46 9.51 6.54
CA LEU A 140 0.60 9.47 7.72
C LEU A 140 1.40 9.22 9.02
N LEU A 141 2.32 8.25 9.02
CA LEU A 141 3.05 7.82 10.23
C LEU A 141 4.57 7.99 10.15
N GLY A 142 5.12 8.36 8.99
CA GLY A 142 6.57 8.42 8.80
C GLY A 142 7.24 9.63 9.46
N GLU A 143 8.42 9.39 10.02
CA GLU A 143 9.33 10.45 10.47
C GLU A 143 10.12 11.01 9.29
N PHE A 144 10.04 12.33 9.06
CA PHE A 144 10.85 13.04 8.10
C PHE A 144 11.95 13.81 8.83
N GLN A 145 13.18 13.76 8.31
CA GLN A 145 14.35 14.33 9.00
C GLN A 145 14.53 15.81 8.70
N SER A 146 14.05 16.28 7.54
CA SER A 146 14.15 17.67 7.12
C SER A 146 12.90 18.09 6.37
N ASP A 147 12.06 18.92 7.00
CA ASP A 147 10.78 19.37 6.46
C ASP A 147 10.89 19.91 5.03
N ALA A 148 11.89 20.75 4.73
CA ALA A 148 11.99 21.40 3.41
C ALA A 148 12.50 20.47 2.29
N ARG A 149 13.56 19.68 2.55
CA ARG A 149 14.14 18.79 1.52
C ARG A 149 13.21 17.61 1.26
N ASP A 150 12.66 17.05 2.33
CA ASP A 150 11.78 15.90 2.24
C ASP A 150 10.43 16.29 1.63
N SER A 151 9.93 17.51 1.91
CA SER A 151 8.71 18.03 1.27
C SER A 151 8.81 18.12 -0.26
N ASN A 152 9.94 18.60 -0.81
CA ASN A 152 10.11 18.66 -2.27
C ASN A 152 10.18 17.27 -2.91
N ALA A 153 10.86 16.32 -2.26
CA ALA A 153 10.92 14.94 -2.74
C ALA A 153 9.54 14.26 -2.65
N ALA A 154 8.82 14.47 -1.54
CA ALA A 154 7.46 13.99 -1.31
C ALA A 154 6.47 14.56 -2.33
N TYR A 155 6.59 15.85 -2.64
CA TYR A 155 5.82 16.51 -3.69
C TYR A 155 6.06 15.86 -5.05
N ASN A 156 7.33 15.66 -5.45
CA ASN A 156 7.64 15.03 -6.74
C ASN A 156 7.14 13.58 -6.82
N ALA A 157 7.22 12.82 -5.72
CA ALA A 157 6.67 11.48 -5.63
C ALA A 157 5.14 11.47 -5.77
N THR A 158 4.46 12.40 -5.09
CA THR A 158 3.00 12.60 -5.19
C THR A 158 2.60 12.99 -6.60
N LEU A 159 3.31 13.95 -7.21
CA LEU A 159 3.08 14.41 -8.57
C LEU A 159 3.20 13.26 -9.58
N PHE A 160 4.18 12.36 -9.39
CA PHE A 160 4.32 11.17 -10.22
C PHE A 160 3.07 10.27 -10.12
N VAL A 161 2.60 10.01 -8.89
CA VAL A 161 1.42 9.16 -8.67
C VAL A 161 0.17 9.77 -9.33
N VAL A 162 -0.10 11.06 -9.13
CA VAL A 162 -1.33 11.69 -9.63
C VAL A 162 -1.35 11.87 -11.15
N SER A 163 -0.18 12.05 -11.78
CA SER A 163 -0.06 12.26 -13.23
C SER A 163 -0.12 10.96 -14.05
N HIS A 164 0.25 9.80 -13.48
CA HIS A 164 0.32 8.52 -14.21
C HIS A 164 -0.94 7.66 -14.06
N ARG A 165 -2.03 8.06 -14.73
CA ARG A 165 -3.35 7.38 -14.64
C ARG A 165 -3.35 5.91 -15.10
N GLY A 166 -2.49 5.55 -16.05
CA GLY A 166 -2.34 4.16 -16.53
C GLY A 166 -1.63 3.23 -15.53
N ILE A 167 -0.92 3.80 -14.55
CA ILE A 167 -0.25 3.04 -13.49
C ILE A 167 -1.10 3.06 -12.21
N PHE A 168 -1.55 4.25 -11.80
CA PHE A 168 -2.26 4.48 -10.55
C PHE A 168 -3.73 4.84 -10.80
N LYS A 169 -4.62 3.97 -10.32
CA LYS A 169 -6.07 4.15 -10.44
C LYS A 169 -6.57 5.24 -9.46
N HIS A 170 -7.84 5.63 -9.60
CA HIS A 170 -8.42 6.79 -8.92
C HIS A 170 -8.17 6.79 -7.41
N LYS A 171 -8.52 5.70 -6.70
CA LYS A 171 -8.38 5.61 -5.24
C LYS A 171 -6.95 5.87 -4.76
N THR A 172 -5.96 5.24 -5.40
CA THR A 172 -4.54 5.48 -5.10
C THR A 172 -4.15 6.95 -5.30
N ARG A 173 -4.54 7.55 -6.44
CA ARG A 173 -4.22 8.95 -6.73
C ARG A 173 -4.84 9.91 -5.73
N LYS A 174 -6.10 9.66 -5.32
CA LYS A 174 -6.83 10.50 -4.37
C LYS A 174 -6.20 10.44 -2.99
N MET A 175 -6.01 9.24 -2.46
CA MET A 175 -5.51 9.03 -1.10
C MET A 175 -4.06 9.45 -0.92
N VAL A 176 -3.18 9.20 -1.90
CA VAL A 176 -1.79 9.69 -1.84
C VAL A 176 -1.74 11.22 -1.87
N ARG A 177 -2.59 11.85 -2.68
CA ARG A 177 -2.67 13.31 -2.76
C ARG A 177 -3.18 13.92 -1.45
N GLU A 178 -4.28 13.42 -0.92
CA GLU A 178 -4.86 13.91 0.34
C GLU A 178 -3.88 13.74 1.51
N ALA A 179 -3.22 12.58 1.61
CA ALA A 179 -2.19 12.34 2.63
C ALA A 179 -1.00 13.32 2.52
N PHE A 180 -0.57 13.66 1.29
CA PHE A 180 0.47 14.65 1.07
C PHE A 180 0.03 16.06 1.48
N GLU A 181 -1.19 16.46 1.09
CA GLU A 181 -1.76 17.77 1.41
C GLU A 181 -2.06 17.94 2.91
N GLU A 182 -2.36 16.85 3.62
CA GLU A 182 -2.49 16.84 5.10
C GLU A 182 -1.12 16.99 5.78
N ARG A 183 -0.10 16.28 5.28
CA ARG A 183 1.22 16.23 5.92
C ARG A 183 2.06 17.48 5.71
N PHE A 184 1.99 18.10 4.53
CA PHE A 184 2.91 19.19 4.13
C PHE A 184 2.17 20.47 3.78
N VAL A 185 2.79 21.61 4.11
CA VAL A 185 2.33 22.92 3.63
C VAL A 185 2.62 23.04 2.13
N VAL A 186 1.58 22.96 1.32
CA VAL A 186 1.68 22.99 -0.14
C VAL A 186 1.69 24.44 -0.64
N SER A 187 2.72 24.82 -1.39
CA SER A 187 2.76 26.14 -2.05
C SER A 187 1.68 26.26 -3.13
N GLU A 188 1.25 27.49 -3.45
CA GLU A 188 0.26 27.73 -4.51
C GLU A 188 0.70 27.13 -5.85
N LYS A 189 1.99 27.22 -6.19
CA LYS A 189 2.54 26.62 -7.42
C LYS A 189 2.38 25.09 -7.44
N GLN A 190 2.71 24.43 -6.33
CA GLN A 190 2.56 22.98 -6.20
C GLN A 190 1.08 22.58 -6.26
N LYS A 191 0.21 23.31 -5.56
CA LYS A 191 -1.24 23.08 -5.56
C LYS A 191 -1.83 23.23 -6.97
N ASN A 192 -1.46 24.29 -7.69
CA ASN A 192 -1.91 24.52 -9.07
C ASN A 192 -1.47 23.40 -10.01
N ASN A 193 -0.24 22.90 -9.86
CA ASN A 193 0.23 21.77 -10.67
C ASN A 193 -0.49 20.46 -10.33
N LEU A 194 -0.77 20.19 -9.05
CA LEU A 194 -1.59 19.03 -8.65
C LEU A 194 -3.03 19.15 -9.19
N ASN A 195 -3.58 20.36 -9.25
CA ASN A 195 -4.91 20.61 -9.81
C ASN A 195 -5.03 20.37 -11.32
N MET A 196 -3.92 20.36 -12.07
CA MET A 196 -3.91 19.96 -13.48
C MET A 196 -4.30 18.48 -13.65
N TRP A 197 -4.20 17.69 -12.58
CA TRP A 197 -4.53 16.27 -12.56
C TRP A 197 -5.76 16.04 -11.68
N PRO A 198 -6.96 16.43 -12.13
CA PRO A 198 -8.17 16.30 -11.32
C PRO A 198 -8.38 14.83 -10.98
N VAL A 199 -8.60 14.59 -9.69
CA VAL A 199 -8.96 13.28 -9.15
C VAL A 199 -10.48 13.19 -8.99
N ALA A 200 -11.22 13.81 -9.91
CA ALA A 200 -12.67 13.75 -9.89
C ALA A 200 -13.14 12.30 -10.10
N GLU A 201 -14.20 11.93 -9.39
CA GLU A 201 -14.97 10.72 -9.66
C GLU A 201 -15.64 10.91 -11.02
N SER A 202 -15.02 10.39 -12.09
CA SER A 202 -15.76 10.14 -13.32
C SER A 202 -16.79 9.06 -12.97
N GLY A 203 -18.03 9.48 -12.74
CA GLY A 203 -19.18 8.67 -12.28
C GLY A 203 -19.68 7.60 -13.23
N THR A 204 -18.76 6.90 -13.91
CA THR A 204 -19.03 5.79 -14.83
C THR A 204 -18.02 4.65 -14.72
N TRP A 205 -17.04 4.71 -13.81
CA TRP A 205 -15.93 3.74 -13.72
C TRP A 205 -15.86 2.96 -12.40
N GLU A 206 -16.92 2.93 -11.60
CA GLU A 206 -16.97 2.03 -10.43
C GLU A 206 -16.82 0.55 -10.82
N ALA A 207 -17.15 0.20 -12.07
CA ALA A 207 -16.96 -1.13 -12.61
C ALA A 207 -15.49 -1.51 -12.87
N ASP A 208 -14.58 -0.53 -12.95
CA ASP A 208 -13.17 -0.73 -13.34
C ASP A 208 -12.22 -0.90 -12.13
N ASP A 209 -12.76 -0.80 -10.92
CA ASP A 209 -12.04 -1.11 -9.67
C ASP A 209 -12.20 -2.58 -9.26
N VAL A 210 -12.97 -3.35 -10.04
CA VAL A 210 -13.12 -4.81 -9.94
C VAL A 210 -12.41 -5.46 -11.12
N THR A 211 -11.09 -5.29 -11.20
CA THR A 211 -10.29 -6.02 -12.17
C THR A 211 -9.91 -7.39 -11.60
N THR A 212 -10.35 -8.43 -12.32
CA THR A 212 -9.86 -9.80 -12.20
C THR A 212 -8.33 -9.83 -12.24
N GLU A 213 -7.71 -10.86 -11.66
CA GLU A 213 -6.26 -10.94 -11.37
C GLU A 213 -5.32 -10.78 -12.60
N GLU A 214 -5.88 -10.66 -13.81
CA GLU A 214 -5.18 -10.43 -15.07
C GLU A 214 -5.69 -9.14 -15.75
N GLU A 215 -4.88 -8.08 -15.73
CA GLU A 215 -5.07 -6.87 -16.54
C GLU A 215 -4.00 -6.87 -17.65
N ASP A 216 -4.19 -7.68 -18.69
CA ASP A 216 -3.49 -7.54 -19.97
C ASP A 216 -4.42 -6.81 -20.94
N THR A 217 -4.46 -5.47 -20.85
CA THR A 217 -4.74 -4.51 -21.95
C THR A 217 -5.06 -3.14 -21.34
N ASP A 218 -4.04 -2.33 -21.07
CA ASP A 218 -4.22 -0.89 -20.93
C ASP A 218 -3.31 -0.27 -22.00
N MET A 219 -3.90 0.29 -23.06
CA MET A 219 -3.16 0.94 -24.15
C MET A 219 -2.24 2.01 -23.60
N ASP A 220 -0.93 1.83 -23.80
CA ASP A 220 0.11 2.76 -23.38
C ASP A 220 -0.04 4.09 -24.12
N PHE A 221 -0.58 5.09 -23.45
CA PHE A 221 -0.44 6.47 -23.88
C PHE A 221 0.90 6.99 -23.35
N ASP A 222 1.96 6.73 -24.11
CA ASP A 222 3.27 7.30 -23.90
C ASP A 222 3.20 8.82 -24.04
N SER A 223 3.09 9.53 -22.92
CA SER A 223 3.44 10.94 -22.88
C SER A 223 4.92 11.05 -22.57
N ASP A 224 5.72 11.24 -23.61
CA ASP A 224 7.10 11.69 -23.55
C ASP A 224 7.20 12.95 -22.66
N TRP A 225 8.04 12.88 -21.63
CA TRP A 225 8.48 14.05 -20.88
C TRP A 225 9.95 14.31 -21.26
N SER A 226 10.17 15.41 -21.99
CA SER A 226 11.48 16.08 -22.12
C SER A 226 11.77 16.93 -20.89
#